data_AF-A0AA90PWP7-F1
#
_entry.id   AF-A0AA90PWP7-F1
#
_cell.length_a   1.000
_cell.length_b   1.000
_cell.length_c   1.000
_cell.angle_alpha   90.00
_cell.angle_beta   90.00
_cell.angle_gamma   90.00
#
_symmetry.space_group_name_H-M   'P 1'
#
loop_
_entity.id
_entity.type
_entity.pdbx_description
1 polymer ?
#
loop_
_entity_poly.entity_id
_entity_poly.type
_entity_poly.pdbx_seq_one_letter_code
_entity_poly.pdbx_strand_id
1 'polypeptide(L)'
;MYTGSCLCGAVRYEIHGDVEYAGICWCTMCQKQHGAANGPYANVASSALRIVAGLDAITRYASSPGVERAFCGVCGANLTWQMAEHSSRIAVTLGTFDTPYEGLVTDELHTDSKPGWLP
;
A
#
# COMPACT_ATOMS: atom_id res chain seq x y z
N MET A 1 0.90 -8.23 -14.88
CA MET A 1 1.96 -8.38 -13.85
C MET A 1 2.49 -7.00 -13.53
N TYR A 2 2.63 -6.68 -12.24
CA TYR A 2 3.22 -5.42 -11.79
C TYR A 2 4.49 -5.71 -11.00
N THR A 3 5.48 -4.83 -11.12
CA THR A 3 6.65 -4.80 -10.25
C THR A 3 6.62 -3.53 -9.40
N GLY A 4 7.23 -3.59 -8.23
CA GLY A 4 7.41 -2.41 -7.41
C GLY A 4 8.57 -2.56 -6.43
N SER A 5 8.95 -1.43 -5.87
CA SER A 5 10.08 -1.32 -4.97
C SER A 5 9.87 -0.23 -3.94
N CYS A 6 10.56 -0.34 -2.79
CA CYS A 6 10.67 0.78 -1.88
C CYS A 6 11.62 1.84 -2.46
N LEU A 7 11.59 3.07 -1.91
CA LEU A 7 12.42 4.19 -2.38
C LEU A 7 13.92 3.86 -2.49
N CYS A 8 14.48 3.11 -1.53
CA CYS A 8 15.90 2.73 -1.56
C CYS A 8 16.19 1.44 -2.35
N GLY A 9 15.18 0.79 -2.93
CA GLY A 9 15.31 -0.47 -3.67
C GLY A 9 15.62 -1.71 -2.84
N ALA A 10 15.77 -1.58 -1.52
CA ALA A 10 16.06 -2.71 -0.62
C ALA A 10 14.96 -3.78 -0.67
N VAL A 11 13.69 -3.34 -0.68
CA VAL A 11 12.53 -4.21 -0.85
C VAL A 11 12.07 -4.13 -2.31
N ARG A 12 11.90 -5.29 -2.94
CA ARG A 12 11.33 -5.43 -4.28
C ARG A 12 10.26 -6.50 -4.27
N TYR A 13 9.20 -6.30 -5.03
CA TYR A 13 8.08 -7.22 -5.10
C TYR A 13 7.51 -7.32 -6.51
N GLU A 14 6.74 -8.38 -6.71
CA GLU A 14 5.98 -8.65 -7.91
C GLU A 14 4.52 -8.96 -7.54
N ILE A 15 3.59 -8.53 -8.38
CA ILE A 15 2.17 -8.88 -8.29
C ILE A 15 1.81 -9.71 -9.53
N HIS A 16 1.47 -10.97 -9.29
CA HIS A 16 1.09 -11.96 -10.29
C HIS A 16 -0.43 -12.13 -10.33
N GLY A 17 -1.08 -11.34 -11.17
CA GLY A 17 -2.53 -11.31 -11.32
C GLY A 17 -3.02 -9.89 -11.54
N ASP A 18 -4.32 -9.70 -11.36
CA ASP A 18 -4.99 -8.42 -11.55
C ASP A 18 -5.04 -7.61 -10.25
N VAL A 19 -5.09 -6.29 -10.41
CA VAL A 19 -5.54 -5.40 -9.34
C VAL A 19 -7.06 -5.49 -9.31
N GLU A 20 -7.62 -6.02 -8.22
CA GLU A 20 -9.07 -6.20 -8.08
C GLU A 20 -9.79 -4.85 -8.07
N TYR A 21 -9.21 -3.88 -7.34
CA TYR A 21 -9.63 -2.48 -7.34
C TYR A 21 -8.54 -1.59 -6.75
N ALA A 22 -8.53 -0.33 -7.16
CA ALA A 22 -7.64 0.70 -6.65
C ALA A 22 -8.44 1.84 -6.03
N GLY A 23 -7.94 2.39 -4.93
CA GLY A 23 -8.61 3.46 -4.21
C GLY A 23 -7.67 4.35 -3.41
N ILE A 24 -8.22 5.48 -2.98
CA ILE A 24 -7.53 6.49 -2.18
C ILE A 24 -8.21 6.58 -0.83
N CYS A 25 -7.43 6.41 0.25
CA CYS A 25 -7.92 6.58 1.61
C CYS A 25 -7.41 7.90 2.21
N TRP A 26 -8.35 8.74 2.61
CA TRP A 26 -8.09 10.08 3.14
C TRP A 26 -8.04 10.14 4.67
N CYS A 27 -8.14 9.01 5.38
CA CYS A 27 -8.17 9.02 6.85
C CYS A 27 -6.82 9.49 7.45
N THR A 28 -6.86 10.01 8.67
CA THR A 28 -5.68 10.53 9.38
C THR A 28 -4.55 9.49 9.52
N MET A 29 -4.87 8.20 9.62
CA MET A 29 -3.84 7.15 9.67
C MET A 29 -3.08 7.04 8.35
N CYS A 30 -3.79 7.06 7.22
CA CYS A 30 -3.17 7.03 5.90
C CYS A 30 -2.38 8.32 5.63
N GLN A 31 -2.91 9.48 6.01
CA GLN A 31 -2.19 10.75 5.94
C GLN A 31 -0.86 10.69 6.72
N LYS A 32 -0.91 10.26 7.99
CA LYS A 32 0.28 10.14 8.85
C LYS A 32 1.27 9.10 8.36
N GLN A 33 0.77 7.96 7.87
CA GLN A 33 1.63 6.89 7.39
C GLN A 33 2.42 7.36 6.15
N HIS A 34 1.75 7.99 5.19
CA HIS A 34 2.39 8.45 3.94
C HIS A 34 3.09 9.80 4.07
N GLY A 35 2.83 10.57 5.14
CA GLY A 35 3.27 11.96 5.22
C GLY A 35 2.68 12.81 4.08
N ALA A 36 1.47 12.46 3.63
CA ALA A 36 0.82 13.00 2.43
C ALA A 36 -0.67 13.23 2.65
N ALA A 37 -1.38 13.69 1.62
CA ALA A 37 -2.80 14.01 1.72
C ALA A 37 -3.70 12.78 1.92
N ASN A 38 -3.22 11.62 1.48
CA ASN A 38 -3.94 10.36 1.47
C ASN A 38 -2.97 9.17 1.37
N GLY A 39 -3.52 7.96 1.40
CA GLY A 39 -2.83 6.73 1.01
C GLY A 39 -3.48 6.10 -0.21
N PRO A 40 -2.78 6.03 -1.36
CA PRO A 40 -3.27 5.35 -2.55
C PRO A 40 -2.90 3.86 -2.50
N TYR A 41 -3.87 2.98 -2.74
CA TYR A 41 -3.69 1.53 -2.62
C TYR A 41 -4.30 0.77 -3.81
N ALA A 42 -3.60 -0.26 -4.25
CA ALA A 42 -4.08 -1.31 -5.12
C ALA A 42 -4.39 -2.54 -4.28
N ASN A 43 -5.62 -3.04 -4.33
CA ASN A 43 -6.02 -4.25 -3.63
C ASN A 43 -5.86 -5.45 -4.56
N VAL A 44 -5.14 -6.45 -4.08
CA VAL A 44 -4.81 -7.66 -4.83
C VAL A 44 -5.06 -8.89 -3.95
N ALA A 45 -5.20 -10.06 -4.56
CA ALA A 45 -5.16 -11.32 -3.82
C ALA A 45 -3.83 -11.45 -3.08
N SER A 46 -3.84 -11.83 -1.80
CA SER A 46 -2.61 -12.01 -1.01
C SER A 46 -1.65 -13.01 -1.63
N SER A 47 -2.19 -14.04 -2.30
CA SER A 47 -1.40 -15.04 -3.05
C SER A 47 -0.73 -14.49 -4.31
N ALA A 48 -1.17 -13.34 -4.82
CA ALA A 48 -0.58 -12.71 -6.01
C ALA A 48 0.67 -11.90 -5.67
N LEU A 49 0.82 -11.42 -4.43
CA LEU A 49 1.97 -10.61 -4.02
C LEU A 49 3.15 -11.51 -3.62
N ARG A 50 4.30 -11.31 -4.28
CA ARG A 50 5.55 -11.99 -3.98
C ARG A 50 6.65 -10.99 -3.67
N ILE A 51 7.23 -11.06 -2.49
CA ILE A 51 8.47 -10.33 -2.17
C ILE A 51 9.63 -11.06 -2.84
N VAL A 52 10.34 -10.37 -3.73
CA VAL A 52 11.44 -10.94 -4.51
C VAL A 52 12.82 -10.60 -3.95
N ALA A 53 12.90 -9.54 -3.13
CA ALA A 53 14.11 -9.17 -2.37
C ALA A 53 13.75 -8.34 -1.13
N GLY A 54 14.62 -8.41 -0.11
CA GLY A 54 14.56 -7.52 1.06
C GLY A 54 13.51 -7.87 2.10
N LEU A 55 13.16 -9.15 2.26
CA LEU A 55 12.18 -9.59 3.27
C LEU A 55 12.61 -9.18 4.70
N ASP A 56 13.91 -9.19 4.96
CA ASP A 56 14.57 -8.74 6.20
C ASP A 56 14.51 -7.21 6.39
N ALA A 57 14.37 -6.44 5.31
CA ALA A 57 14.20 -5.00 5.35
C ALA A 57 12.73 -4.57 5.51
N ILE A 58 11.78 -5.51 5.63
CA ILE A 58 10.37 -5.22 5.87
C ILE A 58 10.08 -5.19 7.36
N THR A 59 9.59 -4.05 7.85
CA THR A 59 9.06 -3.88 9.20
C THR A 59 7.54 -3.91 9.17
N ARG A 60 6.93 -4.53 10.19
CA ARG A 60 5.47 -4.63 10.36
C ARG A 60 5.04 -3.90 11.62
N TYR A 61 3.87 -3.26 11.56
CA TYR A 61 3.27 -2.50 12.64
C TYR A 61 1.76 -2.76 12.71
N ALA A 62 1.27 -3.20 13.86
CA ALA A 62 -0.15 -3.35 14.13
C ALA A 62 -0.78 -1.97 14.36
N SER A 63 -1.49 -1.47 13.35
CA SER A 63 -2.01 -0.09 13.34
C SER A 63 -3.37 0.06 14.02
N SER A 64 -4.11 -1.03 14.13
CA SER A 64 -5.34 -1.18 14.93
C SER A 64 -5.60 -2.68 15.15
N PRO A 65 -6.54 -3.09 16.01
CA PRO A 65 -6.86 -4.50 16.22
C PRO A 65 -7.14 -5.22 14.89
N GLY A 66 -6.36 -6.25 14.58
CA GLY A 66 -6.51 -7.03 13.35
C GLY A 66 -6.03 -6.35 12.07
N VAL A 67 -5.40 -5.16 12.14
CA VAL A 67 -4.86 -4.46 10.95
C VAL A 67 -3.35 -4.27 11.07
N GLU A 68 -2.62 -4.88 10.16
CA GLU A 68 -1.17 -4.75 10.04
C GLU A 68 -0.78 -3.86 8.86
N ARG A 69 0.24 -3.03 9.04
CA ARG A 69 0.89 -2.24 8.00
C ARG A 69 2.34 -2.64 7.87
N ALA A 70 2.85 -2.77 6.66
CA ALA A 70 4.24 -3.07 6.38
C ALA A 70 4.93 -1.92 5.63
N PHE A 71 6.18 -1.65 5.99
CA PHE A 71 7.00 -0.59 5.40
C PHE A 71 8.46 -1.02 5.35
N CYS A 72 9.24 -0.34 4.51
CA CYS A 72 10.69 -0.58 4.46
C CYS A 72 11.36 0.01 5.71
N GLY A 73 12.03 -0.81 6.51
CA GLY A 73 12.77 -0.37 7.70
C GLY A 73 13.99 0.50 7.40
N VAL A 74 14.43 0.58 6.13
CA VAL A 74 15.59 1.38 5.70
C VAL A 74 15.17 2.79 5.28
N CYS A 75 14.17 2.92 4.41
CA CYS A 75 13.76 4.22 3.84
C CYS A 75 12.38 4.71 4.30
N GLY A 76 11.63 3.92 5.07
CA GLY A 76 10.30 4.27 5.55
C GLY A 76 9.17 4.16 4.53
N ALA A 77 9.45 3.77 3.27
CA ALA A 77 8.42 3.65 2.25
C ALA A 77 7.32 2.66 2.68
N ASN A 78 6.06 3.09 2.59
CA ASN A 78 4.92 2.26 2.94
C ASN A 78 4.63 1.26 1.84
N LEU A 79 4.62 -0.02 2.18
CA LEU A 79 4.52 -1.09 1.19
C LEU A 79 3.11 -1.65 1.13
N THR A 80 2.59 -2.09 2.27
CA THR A 80 1.29 -2.77 2.30
C THR A 80 0.52 -2.50 3.59
N TRP A 81 -0.77 -2.85 3.57
CA TRP A 81 -1.54 -3.13 4.77
C TRP A 81 -2.54 -4.26 4.53
N GLN A 82 -2.96 -4.91 5.60
CA GLN A 82 -3.87 -6.05 5.55
C GLN A 82 -4.75 -6.12 6.81
N MET A 83 -5.99 -6.58 6.63
CA MET A 83 -6.91 -6.96 7.70
C MET A 83 -6.90 -8.47 7.90
N ALA A 84 -6.81 -8.93 9.15
CA ALA A 84 -6.87 -10.35 9.48
C ALA A 84 -8.21 -10.99 9.06
N GLU A 85 -9.32 -10.27 9.19
CA GLU A 85 -10.66 -10.68 8.75
C GLU A 85 -10.76 -10.84 7.22
N HIS A 86 -9.87 -10.20 6.47
CA HIS A 86 -9.80 -10.24 5.02
C HIS A 86 -8.40 -10.65 4.53
N SER A 87 -7.84 -11.70 5.13
CA SER A 87 -6.47 -12.17 4.87
C SER A 87 -6.22 -12.68 3.45
N SER A 88 -7.26 -12.98 2.68
CA SER A 88 -7.15 -13.32 1.26
C SER A 88 -6.81 -12.12 0.38
N ARG A 89 -6.89 -10.89 0.91
CA ARG A 89 -6.56 -9.65 0.20
C ARG A 89 -5.45 -8.90 0.91
N ILE A 90 -4.65 -8.19 0.11
CA ILE A 90 -3.64 -7.27 0.61
C ILE A 90 -3.68 -5.99 -0.21
N ALA A 91 -3.59 -4.86 0.49
CA ALA A 91 -3.50 -3.56 -0.14
C ALA A 91 -2.02 -3.20 -0.30
N VAL A 92 -1.59 -2.94 -1.54
CA VAL A 92 -0.22 -2.52 -1.87
C VAL A 92 -0.24 -1.03 -2.20
N THR A 93 0.71 -0.27 -1.67
CA THR A 93 0.80 1.17 -1.93
C THR A 93 1.10 1.44 -3.41
N LEU A 94 0.17 2.09 -4.12
CA LEU A 94 0.31 2.39 -5.55
C LEU A 94 1.56 3.21 -5.86
N GLY A 95 1.93 4.14 -4.98
CA GLY A 95 3.12 4.98 -5.15
C GLY A 95 4.46 4.23 -5.11
N THR A 96 4.45 2.92 -4.85
CA THR A 96 5.65 2.06 -4.87
C THR A 96 5.73 1.16 -6.11
N PHE A 97 4.81 1.33 -7.06
CA PHE A 97 4.83 0.58 -8.32
C PHE A 97 5.93 1.15 -9.23
N ASP A 98 6.76 0.26 -9.77
CA ASP A 98 7.73 0.59 -10.82
C ASP A 98 7.12 0.41 -12.21
N THR A 99 6.17 -0.52 -12.33
CA THR A 99 5.35 -0.68 -13.54
C THR A 99 4.18 0.33 -13.52
N PRO A 100 3.93 1.08 -14.60
CA PRO A 100 2.78 1.99 -14.66
C PRO A 100 1.45 1.30 -14.35
N TYR A 101 0.63 1.89 -13.48
CA TYR A 101 -0.74 1.46 -13.25
C TYR A 101 -1.68 2.24 -14.18
N GLU A 102 -2.24 1.54 -15.17
CA GLU A 102 -3.17 2.11 -16.17
C GLU A 102 -4.65 1.88 -15.82
N GLY A 103 -4.92 1.17 -14.72
CA GLY A 103 -6.27 0.94 -14.25
C GLY A 103 -6.91 2.19 -13.66
N LEU A 104 -8.23 2.17 -13.51
CA LEU A 104 -8.95 3.25 -12.85
C LEU A 104 -8.72 3.20 -11.34
N VAL A 105 -8.70 4.38 -10.72
CA VAL A 105 -8.81 4.55 -9.26
C VAL A 105 -10.25 4.96 -9.01
N THR A 106 -11.08 4.02 -8.57
CA THR A 106 -12.54 4.19 -8.55
C THR A 106 -13.10 4.49 -7.17
N ASP A 107 -12.34 4.20 -6.11
CA ASP A 107 -12.80 4.34 -4.74
C ASP A 107 -12.09 5.47 -4.00
N GLU A 108 -12.86 6.30 -3.30
CA GLU A 108 -12.34 7.25 -2.32
C GLU A 108 -12.99 6.99 -0.95
N LEU A 109 -12.16 6.77 0.06
CA LEU A 109 -12.58 6.44 1.42
C LEU A 109 -12.27 7.60 2.37
N HIS A 110 -13.17 7.88 3.31
CA HIS A 110 -13.02 8.92 4.34
C HIS A 110 -12.79 10.32 3.76
N THR A 111 -13.51 10.67 2.68
CA THR A 111 -13.37 11.96 1.99
C THR A 111 -13.69 13.18 2.87
N ASP A 112 -14.42 12.98 3.96
CA ASP A 112 -14.64 13.96 5.03
C ASP A 112 -13.34 14.39 5.73
N SER A 113 -12.30 13.55 5.68
CA SER A 113 -10.97 13.83 6.23
C SER A 113 -10.02 14.51 5.23
N LYS A 114 -10.48 14.89 4.03
CA LYS A 114 -9.65 15.58 3.03
C LYS A 114 -8.99 16.82 3.64
N PRO A 115 -7.64 16.92 3.63
CA PRO A 115 -6.97 18.04 4.28
C PRO A 115 -7.25 19.38 3.58
N GLY A 116 -7.55 20.41 4.37
CA GLY A 116 -7.86 21.75 3.85
C GLY A 116 -6.67 22.52 3.25
N TRP A 117 -5.47 21.95 3.27
CA TRP A 117 -4.28 22.54 2.63
C TRP A 117 -4.09 22.07 1.18
N LEU A 118 -4.96 21.17 0.69
CA LEU A 118 -5.03 20.85 -0.73
C LEU A 118 -5.54 22.05 -1.55
N PRO A 119 -5.07 22.22 -2.80
CA PRO A 119 -5.52 23.29 -3.68
C PRO A 119 -7.01 23.22 -4.03
#